data_AF-M3GYH0-F1
#
_entry.id   AF-M3GYH0-F1
#
_cell.length_a   1.000
_cell.length_b   1.000
_cell.length_c   1.000
_cell.angle_alpha   90.00
_cell.angle_beta   90.00
_cell.angle_gamma   90.00
#
_symmetry.space_group_name_H-M   'P 1'
#
loop_
_entity.id
_entity.type
_entity.pdbx_description
1 polymer ?
#
loop_
_entity_poly.entity_id
_entity_poly.type
_entity_poly.pdbx_seq_one_letter_code
_entity_poly.pdbx_strand_id
1 'polypeptide(L)'
;MKKFALGFAALFLVVFVNFIYEKLSRPTHFTVTPDTKIDSNSELAKYVTQEEVDDFGFRYWDIDEYEEHNATLNALRNLLRLKDTDKILNFITRNGLSADIKMKANTTPLMYASFYDDEATAKRLIDMGANAHAKDNYKLSPLAYAIENNSTKTVKLLLDSGVKFSNKEKIQRYLKAPQNDRIKSLTIDGDNIFVEYEAKYGQKNEGSKGWILPFDYIAFGNFTEMLQILFSMGYFDENGNYFKDMEYMPNYEPMLNLLLDNNVSGQPTSEELKEAYKKCHDTYIWYKIRWIDGENINKKRPFYVDMPIKNLEKYCTEPDGTFQDVRTFMSWANEQKRWMQ
;
A
#
# COMPACT_ATOMS: atom_id res chain seq x y z
N MET A 1 1.82 70.18 14.06
CA MET A 1 2.48 68.97 14.60
C MET A 1 2.38 67.85 13.56
N LYS A 2 3.50 67.43 12.96
CA LYS A 2 3.74 66.15 12.24
C LYS A 2 4.96 66.32 11.32
N LYS A 3 6.12 66.58 11.92
CA LYS A 3 7.45 66.38 11.32
C LYS A 3 8.31 65.66 12.35
N PHE A 4 7.93 64.45 12.75
CA PHE A 4 8.76 63.62 13.64
C PHE A 4 8.46 62.10 13.56
N ALA A 5 7.66 61.62 12.61
CA ALA A 5 7.23 60.22 12.57
C ALA A 5 7.86 59.36 11.46
N LEU A 6 8.77 59.91 10.64
CA LEU A 6 9.37 59.17 9.52
C LEU A 6 10.80 58.66 9.77
N GLY A 7 11.47 59.09 10.85
CA GLY A 7 12.82 58.62 11.19
C GLY A 7 12.86 57.30 11.96
N PHE A 8 11.90 57.07 12.85
CA PHE A 8 11.91 55.89 13.74
C PHE A 8 11.41 54.60 13.06
N ALA A 9 10.45 54.69 12.14
CA ALA A 9 9.94 53.52 11.42
C ALA A 9 10.98 52.95 10.43
N ALA A 10 11.77 53.83 9.79
CA ALA A 10 12.85 53.41 8.89
C ALA A 10 14.02 52.78 9.68
N LEU A 11 14.37 53.32 10.86
CA LEU A 11 15.41 52.73 11.71
C LEU A 11 14.99 51.38 12.30
N PHE A 12 13.73 51.22 12.71
CA PHE A 12 13.20 49.93 13.16
C PHE A 12 13.17 48.90 12.03
N LEU A 13 12.78 49.26 10.81
CA LEU A 13 12.83 48.36 9.65
C LEU A 13 14.26 47.98 9.29
N VAL A 14 15.22 48.92 9.33
CA VAL A 14 16.63 48.61 9.02
C VAL A 14 17.28 47.75 10.11
N VAL A 15 16.98 47.98 11.39
CA VAL A 15 17.47 47.14 12.48
C VAL A 15 16.78 45.77 12.48
N PHE A 16 15.48 45.68 12.17
CA PHE A 16 14.76 44.41 12.09
C PHE A 16 15.15 43.59 10.85
N VAL A 17 15.39 44.25 9.70
CA VAL A 17 15.92 43.62 8.50
C VAL A 17 17.38 43.22 8.69
N ASN A 18 18.23 44.05 9.31
CA ASN A 18 19.61 43.64 9.64
C ASN A 18 19.68 42.58 10.74
N PHE A 19 18.77 42.57 11.71
CA PHE A 19 18.68 41.50 12.72
C PHE A 19 18.23 40.18 12.09
N ILE A 20 17.24 40.22 11.19
CA ILE A 20 16.82 39.06 10.39
C ILE A 20 17.94 38.64 9.44
N TYR A 21 18.65 39.58 8.80
CA TYR A 21 19.73 39.31 7.86
C TYR A 21 21.01 38.83 8.56
N GLU A 22 21.38 39.31 9.75
CA GLU A 22 22.50 38.76 10.53
C GLU A 22 22.19 37.37 11.11
N LYS A 23 20.92 37.08 11.41
CA LYS A 23 20.49 35.74 11.88
C LYS A 23 20.30 34.75 10.72
N LEU A 24 19.95 35.24 9.53
CA LEU A 24 19.83 34.45 8.28
C LEU A 24 21.10 34.45 7.42
N SER A 25 22.13 35.28 7.70
CA SER A 25 23.37 35.34 6.91
C SER A 25 24.35 34.22 7.22
N ARG A 26 24.01 33.34 8.16
CA ARG A 26 24.70 32.05 8.29
C ARG A 26 23.95 31.03 7.44
N PRO A 27 24.57 30.46 6.39
CA PRO A 27 23.96 29.37 5.66
C PRO A 27 23.85 28.18 6.60
N THR A 28 22.70 27.99 7.24
CA THR A 28 22.40 26.80 8.02
C THR A 28 21.81 25.77 7.05
N HIS A 29 22.68 25.24 6.19
CA HIS A 29 22.30 24.10 5.37
C HIS A 29 22.27 22.87 6.28
N PHE A 30 21.07 22.45 6.68
CA PHE A 30 20.85 21.17 7.32
C PHE A 30 20.54 20.12 6.25
N THR A 31 21.25 19.00 6.27
CA THR A 31 20.89 17.81 5.49
C THR A 31 20.18 16.84 6.43
N VAL A 32 18.91 16.59 6.18
CA VAL A 32 18.13 15.56 6.89
C VAL A 32 18.14 14.28 6.05
N THR A 33 18.63 13.21 6.66
CA THR A 33 18.60 11.84 6.14
C THR A 33 17.70 10.96 7.02
N PRO A 34 17.29 9.76 6.56
CA PRO A 34 16.52 8.82 7.39
C PRO A 34 17.16 8.45 8.73
N ASP A 35 18.49 8.54 8.84
CA ASP A 35 19.25 8.22 10.05
C ASP A 35 19.49 9.45 10.95
N THR A 36 18.98 10.64 10.58
CA THR A 36 19.23 11.88 11.32
C THR A 36 18.62 11.82 12.71
N LYS A 37 19.42 12.16 13.73
CA LYS A 37 18.96 12.26 15.12
C LYS A 37 18.81 13.72 15.53
N ILE A 38 17.60 14.07 15.94
CA ILE A 38 17.23 15.42 16.36
C ILE A 38 17.52 15.56 17.84
N ASP A 39 18.58 16.30 18.17
CA ASP A 39 18.75 16.85 19.51
C ASP A 39 17.72 17.95 19.72
N SER A 40 16.86 17.81 20.73
CA SER A 40 15.78 18.74 21.04
C SER A 40 16.25 20.18 21.32
N ASN A 41 17.54 20.37 21.64
CA ASN A 41 18.13 21.69 21.89
C ASN A 41 18.87 22.27 20.65
N SER A 42 18.93 21.53 19.55
CA SER A 42 19.63 21.96 18.33
C SER A 42 18.84 23.00 17.55
N GLU A 43 19.54 23.80 16.73
CA GLU A 43 18.88 24.72 15.78
C GLU A 43 17.97 23.98 14.79
N LEU A 44 18.34 22.75 14.41
CA LEU A 44 17.55 21.89 13.52
C LEU A 44 16.19 21.50 14.12
N ALA A 45 16.11 21.32 15.45
CA ALA A 45 14.87 20.95 16.14
C ALA A 45 13.76 22.02 16.05
N LYS A 46 14.08 23.24 15.59
CA LYS A 46 13.08 24.28 15.29
C LYS A 46 12.30 24.01 14.01
N TYR A 47 12.81 23.13 13.14
CA TYR A 47 12.30 22.91 11.80
C TYR A 47 11.75 21.50 11.56
N VAL A 48 12.28 20.50 12.26
CA VAL A 48 11.90 19.10 12.08
C VAL A 48 11.97 18.36 13.40
N THR A 49 10.98 17.54 13.67
CA THR A 49 10.90 16.65 14.82
C THR A 49 11.55 15.29 14.51
N GLN A 50 11.95 14.53 15.53
CA GLN A 50 12.42 13.16 15.31
C GLN A 50 11.34 12.28 14.65
N GLU A 51 10.07 12.50 14.98
CA GLU A 51 8.95 11.77 14.38
C GLU A 51 8.83 12.02 12.88
N GLU A 52 8.99 13.27 12.43
CA GLU A 52 8.99 13.60 11.00
C GLU A 52 10.19 13.00 10.26
N VAL A 53 11.36 12.96 10.88
CA VAL A 53 12.53 12.26 10.31
C VAL A 53 12.28 10.76 10.22
N ASP A 54 11.71 10.15 11.26
CA ASP A 54 11.42 8.72 11.30
C ASP A 54 10.32 8.34 10.29
N ASP A 55 9.25 9.15 10.14
CA ASP A 55 8.21 8.98 9.10
C ASP A 55 8.78 9.14 7.69
N PHE A 56 9.66 10.13 7.49
CA PHE A 56 10.38 10.29 6.23
C PHE A 56 11.23 9.05 5.94
N GLY A 57 12.00 8.59 6.93
CA GLY A 57 12.87 7.41 6.80
C GLY A 57 12.09 6.13 6.53
N PHE A 58 10.92 5.96 7.13
CA PHE A 58 10.00 4.85 6.89
C PHE A 58 9.70 4.69 5.40
N ARG A 59 9.61 5.79 4.63
CA ARG A 59 9.25 5.74 3.20
C ARG A 59 10.35 5.22 2.29
N TYR A 60 11.60 5.22 2.76
CA TYR A 60 12.76 4.75 2.02
C TYR A 60 13.30 3.44 2.56
N TRP A 61 12.80 2.99 3.70
CA TRP A 61 13.28 1.77 4.29
C TRP A 61 12.95 0.56 3.42
N ASP A 62 13.94 -0.30 3.25
CA ASP A 62 13.83 -1.58 2.58
C ASP A 62 14.75 -2.56 3.30
N ILE A 63 14.16 -3.61 3.90
CA ILE A 63 14.93 -4.64 4.60
C ILE A 63 15.88 -5.39 3.65
N ASP A 64 15.55 -5.44 2.36
CA ASP A 64 16.37 -6.05 1.31
C ASP A 64 17.36 -5.04 0.68
N GLU A 65 17.17 -3.72 0.78
CA GLU A 65 17.99 -2.76 0.03
C GLU A 65 18.65 -1.68 0.92
N TYR A 66 19.56 -2.12 1.79
CA TYR A 66 20.47 -1.24 2.55
C TYR A 66 21.92 -1.75 2.62
N GLU A 67 22.85 -0.92 3.09
CA GLU A 67 24.25 -1.30 3.37
C GLU A 67 24.47 -1.69 4.84
N GLU A 68 24.97 -2.91 5.07
CA GLU A 68 25.40 -3.37 6.40
C GLU A 68 26.93 -3.32 6.48
N HIS A 69 27.47 -2.36 7.23
CA HIS A 69 28.92 -2.17 7.31
C HIS A 69 29.60 -3.15 8.29
N ASN A 70 28.85 -3.77 9.21
CA ASN A 70 29.40 -4.80 10.07
C ASN A 70 29.56 -6.11 9.27
N ALA A 71 30.81 -6.56 9.05
CA ALA A 71 31.10 -7.73 8.22
C ALA A 71 30.37 -9.00 8.70
N THR A 72 30.28 -9.23 10.01
CA THR A 72 29.59 -10.40 10.58
C THR A 72 28.08 -10.31 10.35
N LEU A 73 27.47 -9.15 10.56
CA LEU A 73 26.04 -8.94 10.35
C LEU A 73 25.68 -8.94 8.85
N ASN A 74 26.55 -8.43 7.99
CA ASN A 74 26.38 -8.49 6.55
C ASN A 74 26.40 -9.95 6.05
N ALA A 75 27.31 -10.77 6.59
CA ALA A 75 27.34 -12.20 6.30
C ALA A 75 26.06 -12.92 6.78
N LEU A 76 25.59 -12.63 8.01
CA LEU A 76 24.33 -13.16 8.53
C LEU A 76 23.14 -12.77 7.66
N ARG A 77 23.04 -11.49 7.28
CA ARG A 77 22.00 -10.97 6.38
C ARG A 77 21.97 -11.73 5.05
N ASN A 78 23.13 -11.95 4.43
CA ASN A 78 23.20 -12.71 3.19
C ASN A 78 22.76 -14.17 3.37
N LEU A 79 23.08 -14.79 4.51
CA LEU A 79 22.58 -16.14 4.81
C LEU A 79 21.05 -16.16 4.98
N LEU A 80 20.48 -15.16 5.66
CA LEU A 80 19.02 -15.04 5.85
C LEU A 80 18.27 -14.96 4.51
N ARG A 81 18.85 -14.31 3.49
CA ARG A 81 18.30 -14.28 2.13
C ARG A 81 18.29 -15.64 1.43
N LEU A 82 19.26 -16.48 1.73
CA LEU A 82 19.39 -17.82 1.15
C LEU A 82 18.43 -18.83 1.77
N LYS A 83 17.83 -18.50 2.93
CA LYS A 83 16.82 -19.32 3.62
C LYS A 83 17.32 -20.73 3.96
N ASP A 84 18.62 -20.86 4.21
CA ASP A 84 19.25 -22.10 4.65
C ASP A 84 19.28 -22.11 6.17
N THR A 85 18.24 -22.67 6.78
CA THR A 85 18.04 -22.66 8.23
C THR A 85 19.27 -23.17 8.97
N ASP A 86 19.83 -24.31 8.58
CA ASP A 86 20.97 -24.89 9.29
C ASP A 86 22.21 -24.00 9.19
N LYS A 87 22.50 -23.40 8.03
CA LYS A 87 23.61 -22.45 7.91
C LYS A 87 23.40 -21.20 8.74
N ILE A 88 22.18 -20.64 8.76
CA ILE A 88 21.84 -19.45 9.53
C ILE A 88 22.05 -19.72 11.03
N LEU A 89 21.49 -20.80 11.57
CA LEU A 89 21.58 -21.13 12.98
C LEU A 89 23.02 -21.48 13.41
N ASN A 90 23.75 -22.22 12.57
CA ASN A 90 25.16 -22.51 12.81
C ASN A 90 26.00 -21.23 12.81
N PHE A 91 25.71 -20.27 11.93
CA PHE A 91 26.40 -18.99 11.88
C PHE A 91 26.13 -18.16 13.14
N ILE A 92 24.86 -18.04 13.56
CA ILE A 92 24.46 -17.35 14.80
C ILE A 92 25.22 -17.94 15.99
N THR A 93 25.18 -19.26 16.15
CA THR A 93 25.81 -19.97 17.28
C THR A 93 27.33 -19.82 17.29
N ARG A 94 28.00 -20.04 16.15
CA ARG A 94 29.47 -19.99 16.06
C ARG A 94 30.04 -18.60 16.32
N ASN A 95 29.28 -17.55 16.00
CA ASN A 95 29.68 -16.17 16.24
C ASN A 95 29.18 -15.63 17.59
N GLY A 96 28.57 -16.46 18.43
CA GLY A 96 28.06 -16.04 19.74
C GLY A 96 26.94 -14.99 19.67
N LEU A 97 26.19 -14.96 18.58
CA LEU A 97 25.07 -14.04 18.39
C LEU A 97 23.81 -14.57 19.08
N SER A 98 22.97 -13.68 19.58
CA SER A 98 21.63 -14.04 20.05
C SER A 98 20.65 -14.18 18.88
N ALA A 99 19.52 -14.86 19.08
CA ALA A 99 18.44 -14.94 18.09
C ALA A 99 17.80 -13.56 17.79
N ASP A 100 17.92 -12.62 18.74
CA ASP A 100 17.48 -11.22 18.63
C ASP A 100 18.62 -10.25 18.25
N ILE A 101 19.69 -10.75 17.65
CA ILE A 101 20.79 -9.88 17.19
C ILE A 101 20.23 -8.76 16.30
N LYS A 102 20.57 -7.51 16.64
CA LYS A 102 20.11 -6.34 15.89
C LYS A 102 21.04 -6.06 14.73
N MET A 103 20.48 -5.99 13.54
CA MET A 103 21.12 -5.49 12.32
C MET A 103 20.73 -4.03 12.09
N LYS A 104 21.10 -3.44 10.93
CA LYS A 104 20.67 -2.09 10.55
C LYS A 104 19.18 -1.85 10.81
N ALA A 105 18.89 -0.63 11.25
CA ALA A 105 17.58 -0.16 11.67
C ALA A 105 16.94 -0.95 12.82
N ASN A 106 17.73 -1.71 13.61
CA ASN A 106 17.23 -2.62 14.65
C ASN A 106 16.38 -3.77 14.11
N THR A 107 16.57 -4.17 12.85
CA THR A 107 15.96 -5.40 12.35
C THR A 107 16.56 -6.64 13.01
N THR A 108 15.75 -7.70 13.12
CA THR A 108 16.16 -8.99 13.71
C THR A 108 16.14 -10.11 12.66
N PRO A 109 16.84 -11.24 12.89
CA PRO A 109 16.74 -12.41 12.04
C PRO A 109 15.30 -12.88 11.80
N LEU A 110 14.42 -12.77 12.80
CA LEU A 110 13.03 -13.17 12.67
C LEU A 110 12.25 -12.24 11.72
N MET A 111 12.55 -10.94 11.68
CA MET A 111 11.97 -10.02 10.69
C MET A 111 12.39 -10.38 9.26
N TYR A 112 13.65 -10.80 9.07
CA TYR A 112 14.13 -11.29 7.79
C TYR A 112 13.43 -12.59 7.35
N ALA A 113 13.35 -13.58 8.24
CA ALA A 113 12.64 -14.82 7.95
C ALA A 113 11.14 -14.56 7.66
N SER A 114 10.55 -13.58 8.35
CA SER A 114 9.18 -13.12 8.12
C SER A 114 9.00 -12.48 6.75
N PHE A 115 9.88 -11.54 6.39
CA PHE A 115 9.88 -10.90 5.08
C PHE A 115 10.05 -11.92 3.95
N TYR A 116 10.86 -12.95 4.13
CA TYR A 116 11.15 -13.93 3.08
C TYR A 116 10.22 -15.14 3.03
N ASP A 117 9.15 -15.20 3.83
CA ASP A 117 8.32 -16.41 3.99
C ASP A 117 9.13 -17.67 4.33
N ASP A 118 10.22 -17.51 5.09
CA ASP A 118 11.06 -18.61 5.58
C ASP A 118 10.52 -19.13 6.91
N GLU A 119 9.40 -19.84 6.83
CA GLU A 119 8.71 -20.44 7.98
C GLU A 119 9.63 -21.33 8.81
N ALA A 120 10.50 -22.12 8.15
CA ALA A 120 11.40 -23.05 8.83
C ALA A 120 12.42 -22.31 9.71
N THR A 121 13.08 -21.29 9.16
CA THR A 121 14.01 -20.47 9.95
C THR A 121 13.27 -19.65 10.99
N ALA A 122 12.12 -19.05 10.66
CA ALA A 122 11.31 -18.29 11.60
C ALA A 122 10.93 -19.14 12.83
N LYS A 123 10.45 -20.37 12.61
CA LYS A 123 10.11 -21.29 13.69
C LYS A 123 11.31 -21.58 14.58
N ARG A 124 12.46 -21.90 13.98
CA ARG A 124 13.68 -22.21 14.76
C ARG A 124 14.21 -21.02 15.53
N LEU A 125 14.10 -19.80 14.99
CA LEU A 125 14.46 -18.58 15.71
C LEU A 125 13.53 -18.35 16.92
N ILE A 126 12.22 -18.57 16.77
CA ILE A 126 11.25 -18.51 17.88
C ILE A 126 11.58 -19.59 18.93
N ASP A 127 11.89 -20.82 18.52
CA ASP A 127 12.31 -21.91 19.42
C ASP A 127 13.61 -21.55 20.18
N MET A 128 14.47 -20.71 19.60
CA MET A 128 15.68 -20.16 20.23
C MET A 128 15.43 -18.90 21.09
N GLY A 129 14.18 -18.49 21.26
CA GLY A 129 13.78 -17.36 22.08
C GLY A 129 13.80 -16.01 21.38
N ALA A 130 13.77 -15.96 20.04
CA ALA A 130 13.60 -14.70 19.32
C ALA A 130 12.27 -14.03 19.70
N ASN A 131 12.30 -12.72 19.91
CA ASN A 131 11.13 -11.95 20.27
C ASN A 131 10.24 -11.68 19.05
N ALA A 132 9.12 -12.40 18.95
CA ALA A 132 8.12 -12.22 17.89
C ALA A 132 7.40 -10.86 17.92
N HIS A 133 7.53 -10.09 19.01
CA HIS A 133 6.99 -8.72 19.16
C HIS A 133 8.06 -7.64 19.00
N ALA A 134 9.28 -7.99 18.59
CA ALA A 134 10.34 -7.01 18.34
C ALA A 134 9.85 -5.97 17.33
N LYS A 135 10.31 -4.72 17.51
CA LYS A 135 10.06 -3.63 16.57
C LYS A 135 11.36 -2.97 16.18
N ASP A 136 11.49 -2.68 14.90
CA ASP A 136 12.62 -1.97 14.36
C ASP A 136 12.46 -0.44 14.57
N ASN A 137 13.37 0.35 14.00
CA ASN A 137 13.30 1.81 14.09
C ASN A 137 12.04 2.40 13.44
N TYR A 138 11.45 1.69 12.48
CA TYR A 138 10.26 2.07 11.72
C TYR A 138 8.96 1.51 12.30
N LYS A 139 9.06 0.90 13.49
CA LYS A 139 7.96 0.28 14.24
C LYS A 139 7.36 -0.95 13.56
N LEU A 140 8.01 -1.49 12.54
CA LEU A 140 7.63 -2.73 11.88
C LEU A 140 8.01 -3.91 12.76
N SER A 141 7.05 -4.82 12.95
CA SER A 141 7.23 -6.09 13.65
C SER A 141 7.52 -7.23 12.68
N PRO A 142 7.95 -8.42 13.14
CA PRO A 142 7.98 -9.62 12.29
C PRO A 142 6.67 -9.84 11.53
N LEU A 143 5.53 -9.66 12.20
CA LEU A 143 4.22 -9.80 11.55
C LEU A 143 4.00 -8.73 10.47
N ALA A 144 4.40 -7.49 10.72
CA ALA A 144 4.32 -6.41 9.73
C ALA A 144 5.11 -6.75 8.45
N TYR A 145 6.35 -7.25 8.59
CA TYR A 145 7.16 -7.69 7.44
C TYR A 145 6.56 -8.88 6.70
N ALA A 146 5.98 -9.83 7.43
CA ALA A 146 5.33 -10.98 6.81
C ALA A 146 4.10 -10.53 5.99
N ILE A 147 3.29 -9.60 6.50
CA ILE A 147 2.14 -9.06 5.76
C ILE A 147 2.60 -8.22 4.56
N GLU A 148 3.58 -7.34 4.77
CA GLU A 148 4.17 -6.47 3.75
C GLU A 148 4.62 -7.25 2.50
N ASN A 149 5.23 -8.42 2.70
CA ASN A 149 5.71 -9.26 1.61
C ASN A 149 4.79 -10.46 1.28
N ASN A 150 3.53 -10.42 1.73
CA ASN A 150 2.53 -11.49 1.54
C ASN A 150 3.06 -12.91 1.89
N SER A 151 3.81 -13.01 2.98
CA SER A 151 4.46 -14.23 3.48
C SER A 151 3.50 -15.03 4.37
N THR A 152 2.58 -15.75 3.74
CA THR A 152 1.42 -16.37 4.38
C THR A 152 1.79 -17.44 5.40
N LYS A 153 2.87 -18.21 5.16
CA LYS A 153 3.32 -19.26 6.09
C LYS A 153 3.85 -18.66 7.37
N THR A 154 4.68 -17.62 7.25
CA THR A 154 5.22 -16.95 8.44
C THR A 154 4.16 -16.16 9.18
N VAL A 155 3.18 -15.54 8.49
CA VAL A 155 2.02 -14.93 9.18
C VAL A 155 1.29 -15.96 10.02
N LYS A 156 0.93 -17.10 9.44
CA LYS A 156 0.24 -18.17 10.17
C LYS A 156 1.05 -18.63 11.39
N LEU A 157 2.34 -18.90 11.22
CA LEU A 157 3.24 -19.29 12.31
C LEU A 157 3.26 -18.28 13.45
N LEU A 158 3.38 -16.98 13.13
CA LEU A 158 3.45 -15.91 14.14
C LEU A 158 2.14 -15.81 14.92
N LEU A 159 1.00 -15.88 14.24
CA LEU A 159 -0.32 -15.83 14.86
C LEU A 159 -0.58 -17.08 15.73
N ASP A 160 -0.21 -18.27 15.25
CA ASP A 160 -0.26 -19.53 16.01
C ASP A 160 0.65 -19.49 17.26
N SER A 161 1.74 -18.73 17.20
CA SER A 161 2.66 -18.50 18.33
C SER A 161 2.14 -17.46 19.34
N GLY A 162 0.93 -16.95 19.16
CA GLY A 162 0.27 -16.02 20.09
C GLY A 162 0.45 -14.54 19.77
N VAL A 163 1.15 -14.19 18.68
CA VAL A 163 1.20 -12.80 18.20
C VAL A 163 -0.21 -12.36 17.80
N LYS A 164 -0.63 -11.18 18.25
CA LYS A 164 -1.95 -10.64 17.90
C LYS A 164 -1.85 -9.73 16.69
N PHE A 165 -2.70 -10.01 15.70
CA PHE A 165 -2.90 -9.10 14.57
C PHE A 165 -3.61 -7.82 15.02
N SER A 166 -3.29 -6.71 14.34
CA SER A 166 -3.89 -5.39 14.57
C SER A 166 -4.11 -4.67 13.25
N ASN A 167 -5.36 -4.31 12.95
CA ASN A 167 -5.73 -3.55 11.74
C ASN A 167 -5.16 -2.12 11.73
N LYS A 168 -4.62 -1.65 12.86
CA LYS A 168 -4.08 -0.29 13.03
C LYS A 168 -2.55 -0.25 12.94
N GLU A 169 -1.89 -1.40 12.80
CA GLU A 169 -0.46 -1.45 12.59
C GLU A 169 -0.12 -0.95 11.19
N LYS A 170 0.68 0.12 11.11
CA LYS A 170 1.16 0.63 9.82
C LYS A 170 2.18 -0.34 9.23
N ILE A 171 2.00 -0.70 7.96
CA ILE A 171 2.97 -1.48 7.18
C ILE A 171 3.36 -0.71 5.92
N GLN A 172 4.44 -1.12 5.23
CA GLN A 172 4.79 -0.50 3.96
C GLN A 172 3.99 -1.11 2.80
N ARG A 173 3.69 -0.29 1.79
CA ARG A 173 3.16 -0.76 0.51
C ARG A 173 4.28 -1.31 -0.38
N TYR A 174 4.81 -2.48 -0.04
CA TYR A 174 6.02 -3.05 -0.65
C TYR A 174 5.77 -3.75 -1.98
N LEU A 175 4.74 -4.58 -2.08
CA LEU A 175 4.28 -5.19 -3.33
C LEU A 175 3.23 -4.30 -4.04
N LYS A 176 3.32 -4.23 -5.36
CA LYS A 176 2.39 -3.53 -6.25
C LYS A 176 1.22 -4.43 -6.65
N ALA A 177 0.13 -3.78 -7.05
CA ALA A 177 -0.99 -4.38 -7.76
C ALA A 177 -1.31 -3.55 -9.01
N PRO A 178 -1.75 -4.19 -10.11
CA PRO A 178 -2.26 -3.50 -11.27
C PRO A 178 -3.53 -2.69 -10.94
N GLN A 179 -3.77 -1.63 -11.70
CA GLN A 179 -5.00 -0.84 -11.63
C GLN A 179 -5.54 -0.59 -13.04
N ASN A 180 -6.86 -0.56 -13.19
CA ASN A 180 -7.57 -0.35 -14.46
C ASN A 180 -7.29 1.01 -15.11
N ASP A 181 -6.87 2.00 -14.34
CA ASP A 181 -6.44 3.33 -14.80
C ASP A 181 -4.95 3.39 -15.21
N ARG A 182 -4.20 2.28 -15.05
CA ARG A 182 -2.77 2.17 -15.37
C ARG A 182 -2.50 1.06 -16.39
N ILE A 183 -3.23 1.13 -17.49
CA ILE A 183 -3.02 0.26 -18.64
C ILE A 183 -1.81 0.77 -19.43
N LYS A 184 -0.81 -0.09 -19.58
CA LYS A 184 0.40 0.17 -20.37
C LYS A 184 0.14 -0.05 -21.86
N SER A 185 -0.53 -1.15 -22.22
CA SER A 185 -0.83 -1.47 -23.61
C SER A 185 -2.08 -2.34 -23.74
N LEU A 186 -2.72 -2.26 -24.92
CA LEU A 186 -3.89 -3.03 -25.32
C LEU A 186 -3.61 -3.69 -26.66
N THR A 187 -3.80 -5.02 -26.73
CA THR A 187 -3.69 -5.79 -27.98
C THR A 187 -5.03 -6.44 -28.27
N ILE A 188 -5.53 -6.26 -29.50
CA ILE A 188 -6.80 -6.85 -29.97
C ILE A 188 -6.46 -7.90 -31.01
N ASP A 189 -6.90 -9.14 -30.78
CA ASP A 189 -6.76 -10.27 -31.71
C ASP A 189 -8.12 -10.95 -31.91
N GLY A 190 -8.77 -10.64 -33.03
CA GLY A 190 -10.18 -10.97 -33.25
C GLY A 190 -11.06 -10.34 -32.17
N ASP A 191 -11.78 -11.17 -31.42
CA ASP A 191 -12.64 -10.75 -30.31
C ASP A 191 -11.91 -10.74 -28.95
N ASN A 192 -10.64 -11.17 -28.91
CA ASN A 192 -9.85 -11.19 -27.68
C ASN A 192 -9.16 -9.85 -27.43
N ILE A 193 -9.28 -9.34 -26.20
CA ILE A 193 -8.59 -8.13 -25.75
C ILE A 193 -7.59 -8.52 -24.67
N PHE A 194 -6.31 -8.36 -24.98
CA PHE A 194 -5.21 -8.52 -24.04
C PHE A 194 -4.83 -7.16 -23.47
N VAL A 195 -4.77 -7.09 -22.14
CA VAL A 195 -4.44 -5.86 -21.42
C VAL A 195 -3.15 -6.05 -20.65
N GLU A 196 -2.17 -5.21 -20.93
CA GLU A 196 -0.94 -5.11 -20.17
C GLU A 196 -1.02 -3.91 -19.24
N TYR A 197 -0.81 -4.15 -17.94
CA TYR A 197 -0.78 -3.10 -16.92
C TYR A 197 0.65 -2.63 -16.63
N GLU A 198 0.81 -1.41 -16.11
CA GLU A 198 2.11 -0.87 -15.69
C GLU A 198 2.78 -1.68 -14.57
N ALA A 199 1.96 -2.34 -13.74
CA ALA A 199 2.41 -3.16 -12.63
C ALA A 199 1.76 -4.54 -12.66
N LYS A 200 2.43 -5.53 -12.07
CA LYS A 200 1.88 -6.87 -11.84
C LYS A 200 1.67 -7.09 -10.35
N TYR A 201 0.73 -7.96 -10.00
CA TYR A 201 0.57 -8.43 -8.62
C TYR A 201 1.90 -9.02 -8.12
N GLY A 202 2.31 -8.62 -6.92
CA GLY A 202 3.54 -9.11 -6.30
C GLY A 202 4.83 -8.49 -6.84
N GLN A 203 4.76 -7.55 -7.80
CA GLN A 203 5.95 -6.82 -8.22
C GLN A 203 6.44 -5.92 -7.09
N LYS A 204 7.74 -5.94 -6.79
CA LYS A 204 8.33 -5.06 -5.77
C LYS A 204 8.18 -3.58 -6.11
N ASN A 205 7.98 -2.77 -5.09
CA ASN A 205 7.97 -1.31 -5.16
C ASN A 205 9.36 -0.76 -4.85
N GLU A 206 10.12 -0.49 -5.90
CA GLU A 206 11.47 0.09 -5.86
C GLU A 206 11.48 1.61 -5.62
N GLY A 207 10.29 2.25 -5.59
CA GLY A 207 10.14 3.68 -5.32
C GLY A 207 9.95 4.00 -3.84
N SER A 208 9.63 5.26 -3.54
CA SER A 208 9.20 5.66 -2.20
C SER A 208 7.90 4.94 -1.82
N LYS A 209 7.89 4.31 -0.64
CA LYS A 209 6.76 3.53 -0.13
C LYS A 209 5.96 4.38 0.84
N GLY A 210 4.64 4.37 0.69
CA GLY A 210 3.73 4.92 1.70
C GLY A 210 3.45 3.88 2.79
N TRP A 211 2.98 4.35 3.95
CA TRP A 211 2.35 3.45 4.91
C TRP A 211 0.93 3.12 4.45
N ILE A 212 0.43 1.94 4.82
CA ILE A 212 -0.93 1.50 4.57
C ILE A 212 -1.39 0.60 5.74
N LEU A 213 -2.69 0.50 5.97
CA LEU A 213 -3.22 -0.43 6.97
C LEU A 213 -3.27 -1.86 6.39
N PRO A 214 -3.16 -2.90 7.24
CA PRO A 214 -2.94 -4.26 6.75
C PRO A 214 -4.10 -4.79 5.92
N PHE A 215 -5.35 -4.58 6.35
CA PHE A 215 -6.49 -5.06 5.57
C PHE A 215 -6.66 -4.32 4.24
N ASP A 216 -6.50 -2.99 4.23
CA ASP A 216 -6.51 -2.21 2.98
C ASP A 216 -5.45 -2.73 2.02
N TYR A 217 -4.25 -3.01 2.53
CA TYR A 217 -3.15 -3.54 1.75
C TYR A 217 -3.43 -4.94 1.20
N ILE A 218 -3.95 -5.83 2.03
CA ILE A 218 -4.30 -7.21 1.67
C ILE A 218 -5.40 -7.24 0.62
N ALA A 219 -6.46 -6.45 0.82
CA ALA A 219 -7.58 -6.33 -0.11
C ALA A 219 -7.10 -5.77 -1.46
N PHE A 220 -6.41 -4.62 -1.45
CA PHE A 220 -5.87 -3.97 -2.64
C PHE A 220 -4.83 -4.84 -3.37
N GLY A 221 -4.03 -5.59 -2.62
CA GLY A 221 -3.02 -6.52 -3.14
C GLY A 221 -3.61 -7.81 -3.73
N ASN A 222 -4.92 -8.04 -3.58
CA ASN A 222 -5.59 -9.30 -3.92
C ASN A 222 -4.94 -10.51 -3.22
N PHE A 223 -4.48 -10.32 -1.97
CA PHE A 223 -3.81 -11.35 -1.16
C PHE A 223 -4.83 -12.26 -0.47
N THR A 224 -5.56 -13.04 -1.27
CA THR A 224 -6.70 -13.85 -0.79
C THR A 224 -6.32 -14.89 0.26
N GLU A 225 -5.18 -15.57 0.10
CA GLU A 225 -4.69 -16.55 1.08
C GLU A 225 -4.39 -15.88 2.43
N MET A 226 -3.75 -14.71 2.41
CA MET A 226 -3.49 -13.92 3.62
C MET A 226 -4.79 -13.52 4.31
N LEU A 227 -5.77 -13.02 3.54
CA LEU A 227 -7.06 -12.63 4.07
C LEU A 227 -7.80 -13.84 4.69
N GLN A 228 -7.75 -14.98 4.00
CA GLN A 228 -8.38 -16.22 4.47
C GLN A 228 -7.77 -16.70 5.79
N ILE A 229 -6.45 -16.58 5.96
CA ILE A 229 -5.77 -16.87 7.24
C ILE A 229 -6.33 -15.96 8.34
N LEU A 230 -6.39 -14.65 8.11
CA LEU A 230 -6.90 -13.69 9.10
C LEU A 230 -8.36 -14.00 9.50
N PHE A 231 -9.24 -14.24 8.52
CA PHE A 231 -10.63 -14.61 8.79
C PHE A 231 -10.74 -15.93 9.56
N SER A 232 -9.94 -16.94 9.20
CA SER A 232 -9.94 -18.23 9.91
C SER A 232 -9.48 -18.12 11.37
N MET A 233 -8.72 -17.07 11.69
CA MET A 233 -8.25 -16.76 13.03
C MET A 233 -9.16 -15.76 13.77
N GLY A 234 -10.30 -15.40 13.18
CA GLY A 234 -11.30 -14.51 13.77
C GLY A 234 -10.95 -13.03 13.69
N TYR A 235 -10.00 -12.64 12.83
CA TYR A 235 -9.68 -11.24 12.59
C TYR A 235 -10.54 -10.69 11.45
N PHE A 236 -11.35 -9.68 11.74
CA PHE A 236 -12.19 -8.98 10.77
C PHE A 236 -11.96 -7.47 10.88
N ASP A 237 -12.30 -6.75 9.82
CA ASP A 237 -12.42 -5.30 9.87
C ASP A 237 -13.87 -4.90 9.76
N GLU A 238 -14.39 -4.30 10.82
CA GLU A 238 -15.78 -3.86 10.91
C GLU A 238 -16.02 -2.53 10.19
N ASN A 239 -14.95 -1.82 9.78
CA ASN A 239 -15.04 -0.52 9.14
C ASN A 239 -14.42 -0.52 7.73
N GLY A 240 -14.06 -1.70 7.23
CA GLY A 240 -13.46 -1.84 5.91
C GLY A 240 -14.43 -1.44 4.80
N ASN A 241 -13.97 -0.63 3.85
CA ASN A 241 -14.69 -0.32 2.60
C ASN A 241 -13.85 -0.74 1.39
N TYR A 242 -13.70 -2.05 1.22
CA TYR A 242 -12.84 -2.63 0.19
C TYR A 242 -13.51 -2.72 -1.18
N PHE A 243 -14.85 -2.75 -1.21
CA PHE A 243 -15.63 -2.94 -2.45
C PHE A 243 -15.37 -1.82 -3.46
N LYS A 244 -15.15 -0.59 -3.00
CA LYS A 244 -14.83 0.54 -3.87
C LYS A 244 -13.51 0.37 -4.62
N ASP A 245 -12.48 -0.17 -3.96
CA ASP A 245 -11.18 -0.39 -4.60
C ASP A 245 -11.27 -1.45 -5.70
N MET A 246 -12.17 -2.43 -5.53
CA MET A 246 -12.40 -3.49 -6.52
C MET A 246 -12.91 -2.98 -7.86
N GLU A 247 -13.54 -1.80 -7.92
CA GLU A 247 -13.92 -1.16 -9.19
C GLU A 247 -12.67 -0.87 -10.06
N TYR A 248 -11.51 -0.70 -9.45
CA TYR A 248 -10.27 -0.32 -10.13
C TYR A 248 -9.28 -1.46 -10.28
N MET A 249 -9.56 -2.64 -9.72
CA MET A 249 -8.60 -3.75 -9.70
C MET A 249 -8.95 -4.79 -10.76
N PRO A 250 -8.04 -5.21 -11.64
CA PRO A 250 -8.29 -6.39 -12.47
C PRO A 250 -8.25 -7.67 -11.64
N ASN A 251 -8.98 -8.71 -12.06
CA ASN A 251 -9.06 -10.00 -11.35
C ASN A 251 -9.49 -9.85 -9.87
N TYR A 252 -10.40 -8.93 -9.58
CA TYR A 252 -10.88 -8.62 -8.23
C TYR A 252 -11.84 -9.71 -7.68
N GLU A 253 -12.37 -10.57 -8.54
CA GLU A 253 -13.43 -11.53 -8.22
C GLU A 253 -13.08 -12.48 -7.06
N PRO A 254 -11.86 -13.03 -6.94
CA PRO A 254 -11.48 -13.88 -5.81
C PRO A 254 -11.57 -13.13 -4.47
N MET A 255 -11.07 -11.91 -4.41
CA MET A 255 -11.16 -11.07 -3.21
C MET A 255 -12.61 -10.69 -2.92
N LEU A 256 -13.39 -10.30 -3.93
CA LEU A 256 -14.80 -9.97 -3.78
C LEU A 256 -15.59 -11.13 -3.18
N ASN A 257 -15.42 -12.33 -3.72
CA ASN A 257 -16.11 -13.51 -3.21
C ASN A 257 -15.74 -13.77 -1.75
N LEU A 258 -14.45 -13.68 -1.40
CA LEU A 258 -14.00 -13.90 -0.04
C LEU A 258 -14.61 -12.88 0.95
N LEU A 259 -14.73 -11.61 0.57
CA LEU A 259 -15.38 -10.59 1.41
C LEU A 259 -16.88 -10.83 1.57
N LEU A 260 -17.59 -11.16 0.48
CA LEU A 260 -19.03 -11.41 0.49
C LEU A 260 -19.37 -12.67 1.31
N ASP A 261 -18.60 -13.75 1.11
CA ASP A 261 -18.84 -15.03 1.77
C ASP A 261 -18.57 -14.97 3.28
N ASN A 262 -17.78 -13.97 3.73
CA ASN A 262 -17.52 -13.69 5.14
C ASN A 262 -18.33 -12.50 5.69
N ASN A 263 -19.30 -11.98 4.92
CA ASN A 263 -20.19 -10.89 5.31
C ASN A 263 -19.46 -9.65 5.87
N VAL A 264 -18.36 -9.25 5.21
CA VAL A 264 -17.60 -8.06 5.60
C VAL A 264 -18.47 -6.81 5.43
N SER A 265 -18.27 -5.83 6.31
CA SER A 265 -18.96 -4.53 6.27
C SER A 265 -18.68 -3.76 4.97
N GLY A 266 -19.50 -2.75 4.68
CA GLY A 266 -19.28 -1.85 3.54
C GLY A 266 -19.73 -2.41 2.19
N GLN A 267 -20.49 -3.52 2.19
CA GLN A 267 -21.20 -4.00 1.00
C GLN A 267 -22.21 -2.94 0.51
N PRO A 268 -22.33 -2.73 -0.82
CA PRO A 268 -23.36 -1.87 -1.38
C PRO A 268 -24.76 -2.29 -0.94
N THR A 269 -25.54 -1.32 -0.45
CA THR A 269 -26.94 -1.48 -0.06
C THR A 269 -27.85 -1.63 -1.28
N SER A 270 -29.07 -2.15 -1.07
CA SER A 270 -30.09 -2.26 -2.13
C SER A 270 -30.38 -0.91 -2.81
N GLU A 271 -30.39 0.16 -2.03
CA GLU A 271 -30.60 1.53 -2.49
C GLU A 271 -29.45 2.01 -3.36
N GLU A 272 -28.20 1.74 -2.96
CA GLU A 272 -27.01 2.07 -3.75
C GLU A 272 -26.96 1.26 -5.05
N LEU A 273 -27.32 -0.02 -5.02
CA LEU A 273 -27.43 -0.84 -6.23
C LEU A 273 -28.46 -0.27 -7.21
N LYS A 274 -29.63 0.16 -6.71
CA LYS A 274 -30.67 0.77 -7.53
C LYS A 274 -30.23 2.13 -8.09
N GLU A 275 -29.58 2.95 -7.29
CA GLU A 275 -29.06 4.26 -7.73
C GLU A 275 -27.96 4.10 -8.80
N ALA A 276 -27.03 3.17 -8.58
CA ALA A 276 -25.99 2.85 -9.56
C ALA A 276 -26.58 2.33 -10.87
N TYR A 277 -27.60 1.47 -10.78
CA TYR A 277 -28.29 0.96 -11.96
C TYR A 277 -28.96 2.08 -12.75
N LYS A 278 -29.64 3.01 -12.07
CA LYS A 278 -30.24 4.18 -12.72
C LYS A 278 -29.19 4.99 -13.50
N LYS A 279 -28.03 5.27 -12.90
CA LYS A 279 -26.92 5.97 -13.58
C LYS A 279 -26.40 5.19 -14.79
N CYS A 280 -26.29 3.86 -14.66
CA CYS A 280 -25.95 2.97 -15.77
C CYS A 280 -26.97 3.11 -16.91
N HIS A 281 -28.25 2.96 -16.62
CA HIS A 281 -29.33 3.00 -17.60
C HIS A 281 -29.43 4.38 -18.28
N ASP A 282 -29.33 5.48 -17.52
CA ASP A 282 -29.31 6.84 -18.09
C ASP A 282 -28.14 7.01 -19.08
N THR A 283 -26.98 6.43 -18.76
CA THR A 283 -25.81 6.41 -19.65
C THR A 283 -26.06 5.54 -20.89
N TYR A 284 -26.70 4.37 -20.72
CA TYR A 284 -27.12 3.51 -21.84
C TYR A 284 -28.02 4.26 -22.81
N ILE A 285 -29.07 4.94 -22.31
CA ILE A 285 -30.00 5.71 -23.15
C ILE A 285 -29.27 6.83 -23.90
N TRP A 286 -28.34 7.53 -23.25
CA TRP A 286 -27.52 8.54 -23.91
C TRP A 286 -26.72 7.97 -25.09
N TYR A 287 -26.04 6.83 -24.89
CA TYR A 287 -25.31 6.17 -25.97
C TYR A 287 -26.25 5.64 -27.05
N LYS A 288 -27.38 5.05 -26.67
CA LYS A 288 -28.38 4.49 -27.58
C LYS A 288 -28.89 5.55 -28.54
N ILE A 289 -29.35 6.69 -28.03
CA ILE A 289 -29.83 7.81 -28.84
C ILE A 289 -28.74 8.34 -29.78
N ARG A 290 -27.47 8.36 -29.34
CA ARG A 290 -26.39 8.98 -30.12
C ARG A 290 -25.74 8.05 -31.14
N TRP A 291 -25.59 6.77 -30.82
CA TRP A 291 -24.73 5.81 -31.53
C TRP A 291 -25.45 4.57 -32.04
N ILE A 292 -26.60 4.21 -31.48
CA ILE A 292 -27.35 3.02 -31.88
C ILE A 292 -28.53 3.41 -32.76
N ASP A 293 -29.37 4.34 -32.30
CA ASP A 293 -30.64 4.69 -32.94
C ASP A 293 -30.63 6.07 -33.64
N GLY A 294 -29.57 6.87 -33.46
CA GLY A 294 -29.53 8.24 -33.95
C GLY A 294 -28.35 8.58 -34.85
N GLU A 295 -27.82 9.79 -34.68
CA GLU A 295 -27.02 10.49 -35.70
C GLU A 295 -25.73 9.76 -36.14
N ASN A 296 -25.20 8.86 -35.29
CA ASN A 296 -23.97 8.14 -35.59
C ASN A 296 -24.17 6.67 -35.95
N ILE A 297 -25.39 6.20 -36.19
CA ILE A 297 -25.70 4.78 -36.50
C ILE A 297 -24.88 4.22 -37.68
N ASN A 298 -24.64 5.04 -38.71
CA ASN A 298 -23.88 4.65 -39.89
C ASN A 298 -22.37 4.90 -39.76
N LYS A 299 -21.89 5.40 -38.62
CA LYS A 299 -20.48 5.66 -38.38
C LYS A 299 -19.82 4.43 -37.76
N LYS A 300 -18.59 4.14 -38.20
CA LYS A 300 -17.75 3.14 -37.52
C LYS A 300 -17.53 3.58 -36.08
N ARG A 301 -17.99 2.78 -35.12
CA ARG A 301 -17.80 3.04 -33.68
C ARG A 301 -16.32 2.89 -33.33
N PRO A 302 -15.67 3.93 -32.76
CA PRO A 302 -14.36 3.78 -32.16
C PRO A 302 -14.40 2.80 -30.99
N PHE A 303 -13.28 2.15 -30.70
CA PHE A 303 -13.17 1.18 -29.60
C PHE A 303 -13.63 1.75 -28.24
N TYR A 304 -13.22 2.97 -27.91
CA TYR A 304 -13.59 3.68 -26.67
C TYR A 304 -15.08 4.09 -26.60
N VAL A 305 -15.85 3.88 -27.69
CA VAL A 305 -17.31 4.04 -27.71
C VAL A 305 -17.99 2.66 -27.66
N ASP A 306 -17.48 1.72 -28.44
CA ASP A 306 -18.07 0.38 -28.56
C ASP A 306 -17.99 -0.41 -27.25
N MET A 307 -16.84 -0.33 -26.55
CA MET A 307 -16.64 -1.07 -25.29
C MET A 307 -17.56 -0.62 -24.16
N PRO A 308 -17.70 0.69 -23.86
CA PRO A 308 -18.71 1.15 -22.91
C PRO A 308 -20.14 0.75 -23.30
N ILE A 309 -20.52 0.84 -24.59
CA ILE A 309 -21.86 0.44 -25.04
C ILE A 309 -22.13 -1.03 -24.75
N LYS A 310 -21.22 -1.94 -25.15
CA LYS A 310 -21.36 -3.38 -24.90
C LYS A 310 -21.52 -3.69 -23.41
N ASN A 311 -20.76 -2.99 -22.56
CA ASN A 311 -20.89 -3.13 -21.11
C ASN A 311 -22.27 -2.64 -20.63
N LEU A 312 -22.75 -1.48 -21.09
CA LEU A 312 -24.07 -0.96 -20.72
C LEU A 312 -25.22 -1.87 -21.19
N GLU A 313 -25.18 -2.36 -22.44
CA GLU A 313 -26.15 -3.30 -23.01
C GLU A 313 -26.22 -4.61 -22.23
N LYS A 314 -25.10 -5.06 -21.68
CA LYS A 314 -25.01 -6.29 -20.89
C LYS A 314 -25.73 -6.18 -19.54
N TYR A 315 -25.75 -4.98 -18.92
CA TYR A 315 -26.17 -4.86 -17.53
C TYR A 315 -27.40 -3.99 -17.27
N CYS A 316 -27.69 -2.95 -18.07
CA CYS A 316 -28.64 -1.92 -17.66
C CYS A 316 -29.58 -1.39 -18.76
N THR A 317 -30.26 -2.29 -19.46
CA THR A 317 -31.21 -1.94 -20.52
C THR A 317 -32.62 -1.61 -20.04
N GLU A 318 -32.97 -1.94 -18.79
CA GLU A 318 -34.33 -1.81 -18.28
C GLU A 318 -34.58 -0.45 -17.57
N PRO A 319 -35.68 0.29 -17.86
CA PRO A 319 -35.89 1.65 -17.35
C PRO A 319 -36.01 1.82 -15.82
N ASP A 320 -36.35 0.76 -15.10
CA ASP A 320 -36.56 0.76 -13.64
C ASP A 320 -35.85 -0.42 -12.94
N GLY A 321 -34.75 -0.90 -13.55
CA GLY A 321 -34.01 -2.03 -13.04
C GLY A 321 -33.18 -1.74 -11.77
N THR A 322 -32.57 -2.80 -11.25
CA THR A 322 -31.55 -2.76 -10.19
C THR A 322 -30.54 -3.86 -10.48
N PHE A 323 -29.30 -3.70 -10.00
CA PHE A 323 -28.36 -4.82 -10.02
C PHE A 323 -28.88 -5.95 -9.13
N GLN A 324 -28.82 -7.18 -9.63
CA GLN A 324 -29.33 -8.36 -8.93
C GLN A 324 -28.62 -8.59 -7.60
N ASP A 325 -27.31 -8.39 -7.58
CA ASP A 325 -26.45 -8.55 -6.42
C ASP A 325 -25.19 -7.68 -6.54
N VAL A 326 -24.40 -7.66 -5.45
CA VAL A 326 -23.12 -6.95 -5.40
C VAL A 326 -22.14 -7.47 -6.47
N ARG A 327 -22.17 -8.77 -6.80
CA ARG A 327 -21.27 -9.35 -7.81
C ARG A 327 -21.53 -8.78 -9.20
N THR A 328 -22.80 -8.68 -9.57
CA THR A 328 -23.24 -8.12 -10.85
C THR A 328 -22.92 -6.64 -10.93
N PHE A 329 -23.20 -5.88 -9.86
CA PHE A 329 -22.81 -4.48 -9.76
C PHE A 329 -21.30 -4.29 -9.91
N MET A 330 -20.49 -5.09 -9.21
CA MET A 330 -19.04 -4.97 -9.28
C MET A 330 -18.49 -5.32 -10.66
N SER A 331 -19.08 -6.30 -11.33
CA SER A 331 -18.70 -6.65 -12.71
C SER A 331 -18.96 -5.52 -13.68
N TRP A 332 -20.13 -4.89 -13.60
CA TRP A 332 -20.42 -3.68 -14.35
C TRP A 332 -19.43 -2.56 -14.01
N ALA A 333 -19.29 -2.21 -12.72
CA ALA A 333 -18.51 -1.07 -12.26
C ALA A 333 -17.03 -1.22 -12.66
N ASN A 334 -16.45 -2.41 -12.50
CA ASN A 334 -15.07 -2.68 -12.89
C ASN A 334 -14.86 -2.57 -14.41
N GLU A 335 -15.73 -3.21 -15.21
CA GLU A 335 -15.67 -3.10 -16.67
C GLU A 335 -15.82 -1.63 -17.12
N GLN A 336 -16.67 -0.85 -16.44
CA GLN A 336 -16.86 0.58 -16.72
C GLN A 336 -15.57 1.36 -16.46
N LYS A 337 -14.92 1.18 -15.30
CA LYS A 337 -13.65 1.86 -14.97
C LYS A 337 -12.51 1.49 -15.90
N ARG A 338 -12.55 0.29 -16.48
CA ARG A 338 -11.52 -0.20 -17.42
C ARG A 338 -11.58 0.48 -18.78
N TRP A 339 -12.76 0.89 -19.25
CA TRP A 339 -12.95 1.38 -20.62
C TRP A 339 -13.30 2.86 -20.74
N MET A 340 -13.68 3.54 -19.64
CA MET A 340 -14.09 4.95 -19.65
C MET A 340 -13.00 5.94 -19.21
N GLN A 341 -11.78 5.48 -18.96
CA GLN A 341 -10.62 6.31 -18.62
C GLN A 341 -9.69 6.40 -19.83
#